data_AF-A0A0X8CI47-F1
#
_entry.id   AF-A0A0X8CI47-F1
#
_cell.length_a   1.000
_cell.length_b   1.000
_cell.length_c   1.000
_cell.angle_alpha   90.00
_cell.angle_beta   90.00
_cell.angle_gamma   90.00
#
_symmetry.space_group_name_H-M   'P 1'
#
loop_
_entity.id
_entity.type
_entity.pdbx_description
1 polymer ?
#
loop_
_entity_poly.entity_id
_entity_poly.type
_entity_poly.pdbx_seq_one_letter_code
_entity_poly.pdbx_strand_id
1 'polypeptide(L)'
;MDPARSVLLDLDGTLADSKPGIVPGGELDHKPELLAHILSKHGISPSHSLMVDDHRHDIAGAHAVGMRGLGALWGYGSREELETAGADQLVEMSANLAHAVLSMLGI
;
A
#
# COMPACT_ATOMS: atom_id res chain seq x y z
N MET A 1 16.85 16.99 11.00
CA MET A 1 16.05 15.83 11.47
C MET A 1 15.67 15.04 10.24
N ASP A 2 16.03 13.76 10.19
CA ASP A 2 15.63 12.87 9.09
C ASP A 2 14.10 12.69 9.14
N PRO A 3 13.34 12.88 8.04
CA PRO A 3 11.90 12.67 8.05
C PRO A 3 11.54 11.25 8.50
N ALA A 4 10.54 11.15 9.38
CA ALA A 4 10.03 9.86 9.83
C ALA A 4 9.46 9.07 8.63
N ARG A 5 9.89 7.82 8.48
CA ARG A 5 9.41 6.91 7.43
C ARG A 5 8.31 6.02 7.98
N SER A 6 7.29 5.76 7.17
CA SER A 6 6.11 4.98 7.58
C SER A 6 5.83 3.83 6.62
N VAL A 7 5.26 2.75 7.13
CA VAL A 7 4.82 1.60 6.34
C VAL A 7 3.35 1.36 6.68
N LEU A 8 2.50 1.36 5.66
CA LEU A 8 1.13 0.85 5.75
C LEU A 8 1.13 -0.56 5.14
N LEU A 9 0.64 -1.53 5.91
CA LEU A 9 0.58 -2.92 5.52
C LEU A 9 -0.88 -3.37 5.59
N ASP A 10 -1.42 -3.82 4.46
CA ASP A 10 -2.72 -4.49 4.38
C ASP A 10 -2.54 -5.73 3.50
N LEU A 11 -2.68 -6.90 4.11
CA LEU A 11 -2.51 -8.20 3.42
C LEU A 11 -3.69 -9.14 3.69
N ASP A 12 -4.65 -8.70 4.50
CA ASP A 12 -5.88 -9.44 4.77
C ASP A 12 -7.10 -8.81 4.08
N GLY A 13 -6.91 -7.67 3.38
CA GLY A 13 -7.93 -6.94 2.66
C GLY A 13 -8.83 -6.12 3.58
N THR A 14 -8.44 -5.92 4.84
CA THR A 14 -9.32 -5.33 5.88
C THR A 14 -9.17 -3.82 6.05
N LEU A 15 -8.35 -3.10 5.27
CA LEU A 15 -8.44 -1.63 5.28
C LEU A 15 -9.85 -1.13 4.91
N ALA A 16 -10.68 -1.96 4.26
CA ALA A 16 -12.09 -1.67 3.99
C ALA A 16 -13.03 -1.79 5.22
N ASP A 17 -12.64 -2.50 6.29
CA ASP A 17 -13.55 -2.89 7.38
C ASP A 17 -13.61 -1.93 8.58
N SER A 18 -12.89 -0.81 8.51
CA SER A 18 -12.99 0.29 9.49
C SER A 18 -14.19 1.23 9.19
N LYS A 19 -15.43 0.75 9.35
CA LYS A 19 -16.73 1.42 8.99
C LYS A 19 -17.00 2.79 9.66
N PRO A 20 -17.91 3.67 9.14
CA PRO A 20 -18.94 3.46 8.10
C PRO A 20 -18.93 4.45 6.90
N GLY A 21 -19.21 3.94 5.70
CA GLY A 21 -19.54 4.75 4.52
C GLY A 21 -19.30 4.08 3.16
N ILE A 22 -18.46 3.05 3.11
CA ILE A 22 -18.05 2.42 1.85
C ILE A 22 -19.04 1.29 1.51
N VAL A 23 -19.74 1.49 0.39
CA VAL A 23 -20.65 0.51 -0.20
C VAL A 23 -19.81 -0.64 -0.78
N PRO A 24 -20.21 -1.91 -0.61
CA PRO A 24 -19.53 -3.01 -1.30
C PRO A 24 -19.86 -2.92 -2.79
N GLY A 25 -18.93 -2.31 -3.53
CA GLY A 25 -18.92 -2.14 -4.96
C GLY A 25 -17.47 -1.93 -5.35
N GLY A 26 -16.96 -2.76 -6.26
CA GLY A 26 -15.56 -2.76 -6.62
C GLY A 26 -15.07 -1.43 -7.20
N GLU A 27 -13.75 -1.41 -7.38
CA GLU A 27 -12.98 -0.49 -8.22
C GLU A 27 -12.67 0.87 -7.58
N LEU A 28 -11.47 0.97 -6.98
CA LEU A 28 -10.62 2.16 -6.90
C LEU A 28 -11.12 3.43 -6.16
N ASP A 29 -12.40 3.79 -6.22
CA ASP A 29 -12.97 5.12 -5.94
C ASP A 29 -12.93 5.58 -4.47
N HIS A 30 -12.46 4.75 -3.53
CA HIS A 30 -12.37 5.12 -2.11
C HIS A 30 -11.00 4.84 -1.48
N LYS A 31 -10.10 4.10 -2.15
CA LYS A 31 -8.78 3.75 -1.59
C LYS A 31 -7.87 4.98 -1.49
N PRO A 32 -7.73 5.83 -2.53
CA PRO A 32 -6.98 7.08 -2.41
C PRO A 32 -7.49 7.97 -1.27
N GLU A 33 -8.80 8.11 -1.11
CA GLU A 33 -9.45 8.94 -0.09
C GLU A 33 -9.17 8.40 1.31
N LEU A 34 -9.26 7.08 1.50
CA LEU A 34 -8.93 6.42 2.75
C LEU A 34 -7.46 6.60 3.11
N LEU A 35 -6.55 6.36 2.16
CA LEU A 35 -5.11 6.54 2.38
C LEU A 35 -4.78 8.01 2.68
N ALA A 36 -5.34 8.95 1.93
CA ALA A 36 -5.17 10.39 2.17
C ALA A 36 -5.68 10.79 3.57
N HIS A 37 -6.82 10.22 4.00
CA HIS A 37 -7.35 10.43 5.34
C HIS A 37 -6.38 9.91 6.42
N ILE A 38 -5.86 8.69 6.27
CA ILE A 38 -4.89 8.10 7.22
C ILE A 38 -3.62 8.96 7.29
N LEU A 39 -3.04 9.30 6.14
CA LEU A 39 -1.84 10.12 6.05
C LEU A 39 -2.05 11.47 6.73
N SER A 40 -3.17 12.15 6.44
CA SER A 40 -3.51 13.44 7.04
C SER A 40 -3.73 13.34 8.56
N LYS A 41 -4.52 12.36 9.00
CA LYS A 41 -4.84 12.15 10.42
C LYS A 41 -3.59 11.91 11.28
N HIS A 42 -2.58 11.25 10.72
CA HIS A 42 -1.35 10.91 11.42
C HIS A 42 -0.17 11.84 11.09
N GLY A 43 -0.35 12.86 10.24
CA GLY A 43 0.74 13.77 9.84
C GLY A 43 1.86 13.07 9.09
N ILE A 44 1.54 12.01 8.34
CA ILE A 44 2.51 11.19 7.62
C ILE A 44 2.72 11.76 6.21
N SER A 45 3.98 11.88 5.80
CA SER A 45 4.35 12.33 4.45
C SER A 45 4.24 11.16 3.47
N PRO A 46 3.44 11.28 2.38
CA PRO A 46 3.30 10.21 1.39
C PRO A 46 4.64 9.81 0.75
N SER A 47 5.49 10.79 0.44
CA SER A 47 6.80 10.58 -0.20
C SER A 47 7.80 9.80 0.67
N HIS A 48 7.56 9.74 1.99
CA HIS A 48 8.36 8.97 2.95
C HIS A 48 7.63 7.70 3.43
N SER A 49 6.60 7.29 2.71
CA SER A 49 5.75 6.16 3.08
C SER A 49 5.73 5.08 2.00
N LEU A 50 5.49 3.86 2.45
CA LEU A 50 5.38 2.68 1.61
C LEU A 50 4.08 1.94 1.94
N MET A 51 3.26 1.67 0.92
CA MET A 51 2.17 0.73 0.98
C MET A 51 2.70 -0.67 0.68
N VAL A 52 2.31 -1.66 1.47
CA VAL A 52 2.60 -3.07 1.20
C VAL A 52 1.27 -3.81 1.13
N ASP A 53 0.96 -4.38 -0.03
CA ASP A 53 -0.33 -5.01 -0.29
C ASP A 53 -0.22 -6.09 -1.38
N ASP A 54 -1.21 -6.98 -1.46
CA ASP A 54 -1.30 -8.04 -2.47
C ASP A 54 -2.36 -7.77 -3.55
N HIS A 55 -3.06 -6.63 -3.51
CA HIS A 55 -4.13 -6.30 -4.46
C HIS A 55 -3.83 -5.04 -5.31
N ARG A 56 -4.22 -5.05 -6.59
CA ARG A 56 -3.97 -3.90 -7.51
C ARG A 56 -4.55 -2.57 -7.02
N HIS A 57 -5.71 -2.62 -6.36
CA HIS A 57 -6.43 -1.42 -5.94
C HIS A 57 -5.64 -0.64 -4.89
N ASP A 58 -4.90 -1.34 -4.04
CA ASP A 58 -4.09 -0.75 -2.98
C ASP A 58 -2.80 -0.15 -3.53
N ILE A 59 -2.16 -0.85 -4.46
CA ILE A 59 -1.02 -0.30 -5.21
C ILE A 59 -1.43 0.97 -5.98
N ALA A 60 -2.52 0.91 -6.75
CA ALA A 60 -3.02 2.05 -7.49
C ALA A 60 -3.46 3.19 -6.55
N GLY A 61 -4.10 2.87 -5.43
CA GLY A 61 -4.51 3.83 -4.41
C GLY A 61 -3.32 4.54 -3.75
N ALA A 62 -2.25 3.80 -3.44
CA ALA A 62 -1.01 4.34 -2.90
C ALA A 62 -0.39 5.35 -3.86
N HIS A 63 -0.31 5.00 -5.14
CA HIS A 63 0.23 5.88 -6.18
C HIS A 63 -0.60 7.15 -6.35
N ALA A 64 -1.93 7.05 -6.30
CA ALA A 64 -2.83 8.19 -6.40
C ALA A 64 -2.61 9.24 -5.28
N VAL A 65 -2.08 8.84 -4.11
CA VAL A 65 -1.74 9.75 -3.00
C VAL A 65 -0.24 10.06 -2.91
N GLY A 66 0.58 9.59 -3.85
CA GLY A 66 2.02 9.83 -3.90
C GLY A 66 2.84 8.95 -2.94
N MET A 67 2.30 7.84 -2.48
CA MET A 67 3.04 6.78 -1.80
C MET A 67 3.66 5.83 -2.82
N ARG A 68 4.72 5.13 -2.41
CA ARG A 68 5.22 3.96 -3.15
C ARG A 68 4.44 2.70 -2.75
N GLY A 69 4.41 1.71 -3.62
CA GLY A 69 3.75 0.42 -3.43
C GLY A 69 4.71 -0.77 -3.57
N LEU A 70 4.67 -1.69 -2.60
CA LEU A 70 5.37 -2.98 -2.63
C LEU A 70 4.33 -4.10 -2.72
N GLY A 71 4.31 -4.81 -3.84
CA GLY A 71 3.38 -5.91 -4.07
C GLY A 71 3.84 -7.22 -3.42
N ALA A 72 2.99 -7.87 -2.63
CA ALA A 72 3.26 -9.16 -2.00
C ALA A 72 2.69 -10.33 -2.82
N LEU A 73 3.56 -11.24 -3.29
CA LEU A 73 3.16 -12.36 -4.16
C LEU A 73 2.78 -13.65 -3.41
N TRP A 74 2.72 -13.61 -2.09
CA TRP A 74 2.21 -14.71 -1.26
C TRP A 74 0.74 -14.51 -0.84
N GLY A 75 0.09 -13.45 -1.36
CA GLY A 75 -1.31 -13.14 -1.15
C GLY A 75 -2.22 -13.64 -2.29
N TYR A 76 -3.34 -12.96 -2.51
CA TYR A 76 -4.37 -13.31 -3.49
C TYR A 76 -4.11 -12.76 -4.89
N GLY A 77 -3.51 -11.58 -5.02
CA GLY A 77 -3.25 -10.97 -6.32
C GLY A 77 -2.11 -11.63 -7.07
N SER A 78 -2.21 -11.60 -8.40
CA SER A 78 -1.17 -12.15 -9.26
C SER A 78 -0.03 -11.16 -9.49
N ARG A 79 1.13 -11.67 -9.93
CA ARG A 79 2.24 -10.83 -10.40
C ARG A 79 1.79 -9.84 -11.48
N GLU A 80 1.09 -10.34 -12.50
CA GLU A 80 0.61 -9.52 -13.61
C GLU A 80 -0.32 -8.39 -13.12
N GLU A 81 -1.19 -8.71 -12.17
CA GLU A 81 -2.09 -7.74 -11.56
C GLU A 81 -1.35 -6.61 -10.84
N LEU A 82 -0.34 -6.95 -10.04
CA LEU A 82 0.44 -5.97 -9.27
C LEU A 82 1.40 -5.15 -10.15
N GLU A 83 2.01 -5.78 -11.16
CA GLU A 83 2.84 -5.07 -12.15
C GLU A 83 1.99 -4.11 -12.98
N THR A 84 0.79 -4.51 -13.41
CA THR A 84 -0.14 -3.64 -14.14
C THR A 84 -0.62 -2.47 -13.28
N ALA A 85 -0.78 -2.68 -11.98
CA ALA A 85 -1.11 -1.62 -11.02
C ALA A 85 0.04 -0.64 -10.79
N GLY A 86 1.25 -0.98 -11.22
CA GLY A 86 2.44 -0.13 -11.10
C GLY A 86 3.29 -0.39 -9.86
N ALA A 87 3.19 -1.56 -9.19
CA ALA A 87 3.99 -1.83 -7.99
C ALA A 87 5.49 -1.48 -8.20
N ASP A 88 6.05 -0.65 -7.31
CA ASP A 88 7.43 -0.18 -7.42
C ASP A 88 8.43 -1.34 -7.26
N GLN A 89 8.08 -2.33 -6.44
CA GLN A 89 8.76 -3.61 -6.31
C GLN A 89 7.75 -4.72 -5.98
N LEU A 90 8.18 -5.96 -6.17
CA LEU A 90 7.48 -7.15 -5.74
C LEU A 90 8.33 -7.96 -4.77
N VAL A 91 7.68 -8.60 -3.81
CA VAL A 91 8.33 -9.49 -2.85
C VAL A 91 7.66 -10.85 -2.90
N GLU A 92 8.46 -11.89 -3.13
CA GLU A 92 7.96 -13.25 -3.41
C GLU A 92 7.68 -14.06 -2.14
N MET A 93 8.42 -13.80 -1.08
CA MET A 93 8.34 -14.55 0.17
C MET A 93 8.20 -13.59 1.35
N SER A 94 7.29 -13.92 2.28
CA SER A 94 7.07 -13.12 3.49
C SER A 94 8.35 -12.96 4.33
N ALA A 95 9.23 -13.96 4.30
CA ALA A 95 10.55 -13.90 4.93
C ALA A 95 11.45 -12.75 4.42
N ASN A 96 11.24 -12.29 3.19
CA ASN A 96 12.02 -11.21 2.58
C ASN A 96 11.37 -9.82 2.77
N LEU A 97 10.17 -9.74 3.35
CA LEU A 97 9.41 -8.49 3.47
C LEU A 97 10.21 -7.40 4.19
N ALA A 98 10.79 -7.72 5.34
CA ALA A 98 11.55 -6.75 6.12
C ALA A 98 12.72 -6.17 5.31
N HIS A 99 13.46 -7.02 4.60
CA HIS A 99 14.57 -6.58 3.77
C HIS A 99 14.11 -5.68 2.62
N ALA A 100 13.03 -6.04 1.92
CA ALA A 100 12.47 -5.26 0.83
C ALA A 100 12.00 -3.88 1.32
N VAL A 101 11.26 -3.82 2.44
CA VAL A 101 10.80 -2.57 3.05
C VAL A 101 11.96 -1.66 3.42
N LEU A 102 12.99 -2.18 4.09
CA LEU A 102 14.17 -1.39 4.49
C LEU A 102 14.90 -0.84 3.25
N SER A 103 15.13 -1.70 2.25
CA SER A 103 15.79 -1.31 1.00
C SER A 103 15.01 -0.23 0.26
N MET A 104 13.68 -0.33 0.18
CA MET A 104 12.86 0.69 -0.47
C MET A 104 12.87 1.98 0.33
N LEU A 105 12.76 1.92 1.65
CA LEU A 105 12.83 3.10 2.48
C LEU A 105 14.22 3.77 2.45
N GLY A 106 15.29 3.04 2.12
CA GLY A 106 16.67 3.53 2.07
C GLY A 106 17.30 3.61 3.46
N ILE A 107 16.95 2.66 4.34
CA ILE A 107 17.49 2.49 5.71
C ILE A 107 18.27 1.19 5.82
#